data_AF-A0A932Q0W4-F1
#
_entry.id   AF-A0A932Q0W4-F1
#
_cell.length_a   1.000
_cell.length_b   1.000
_cell.length_c   1.000
_cell.angle_alpha   90.00
_cell.angle_beta   90.00
_cell.angle_gamma   90.00
#
_symmetry.space_group_name_H-M   'P 1'
#
loop_
_entity.id
_entity.type
_entity.pdbx_description
1 polymer ?
#
loop_
_entity_poly.entity_id
_entity_poly.type
_entity_poly.pdbx_seq_one_letter_code
_entity_poly.pdbx_strand_id
1 'polypeptide(L)' 'MLVVSNSSPLINLAIINHLGLLKTQFAQVVIPPDVYLELRIEGDLPGTPALRDAFREGWVGMRERREKISGWIRVKIKIG' A
#
# COMPACT_ATOMS: atom_id res chain seq x y z
N MET A 1 5.70 -4.50 13.36
CA MET A 1 5.79 -3.10 12.86
C MET A 1 4.61 -2.81 11.95
N LEU A 2 4.03 -1.60 12.04
CA LEU A 2 3.00 -1.10 11.13
C LEU A 2 3.68 -0.39 9.95
N VAL A 3 3.30 -0.70 8.71
CA VAL A 3 3.85 -0.05 7.51
C VAL A 3 2.76 0.41 6.55
N VAL A 4 3.04 1.48 5.80
CA VAL A 4 2.19 1.95 4.69
C VAL A 4 2.74 1.35 3.39
N SER A 5 1.89 0.72 2.57
CA SER A 5 2.28 0.14 1.27
C SER A 5 1.59 0.83 0.09
N ASN A 6 2.22 0.75 -1.08
CA ASN A 6 1.62 1.10 -2.37
C ASN A 6 1.00 -0.16 -3.02
N SER A 7 0.30 0.01 -4.14
CA SER A 7 -0.35 -1.05 -4.91
C SER A 7 0.66 -2.00 -5.54
N SER A 8 1.73 -1.49 -6.17
CA SER A 8 2.66 -2.31 -6.96
C SER A 8 3.32 -3.45 -6.15
N PRO A 9 3.85 -3.24 -4.94
CA PRO A 9 4.39 -4.32 -4.12
C PRO A 9 3.33 -5.37 -3.75
N LEU A 10 2.10 -4.94 -3.44
CA LEU A 10 1.01 -5.84 -3.06
C LEU A 10 0.56 -6.71 -4.23
N ILE A 11 0.34 -6.09 -5.39
CA ILE A 11 -0.07 -6.78 -6.62
C ILE A 11 1.02 -7.76 -7.06
N ASN A 12 2.26 -7.29 -7.19
CA ASN A 12 3.35 -8.12 -7.69
C ASN A 12 3.59 -9.34 -6.80
N LEU A 13 3.62 -9.16 -5.48
CA LEU A 13 3.80 -10.27 -4.54
C LEU A 13 2.61 -11.23 -4.52
N ALA A 14 1.39 -10.72 -4.69
CA ALA A 14 0.20 -11.58 -4.80
C ALA A 14 0.23 -12.42 -6.08
N ILE A 15 0.64 -11.84 -7.22
CA ILE A 15 0.75 -12.55 -8.49
C ILE A 15 1.75 -13.71 -8.42
N ILE A 16 2.87 -13.53 -7.72
CA ILE A 16 3.92 -14.56 -7.59
C ILE A 16 3.76 -15.46 -6.35
N ASN A 17 2.61 -15.45 -5.67
CA ASN A 17 2.33 -16.25 -4.46
C ASN A 17 3.25 -15.97 -3.25
N HIS A 18 3.84 -14.77 -3.16
CA HIS A 18 4.73 -14.36 -2.08
C HIS A 18 4.16 -13.25 -1.18
N LEU A 19 2.86 -12.94 -1.28
CA LEU A 19 2.20 -11.92 -0.43
C LEU A 19 2.39 -12.18 1.07
N GLY A 20 2.46 -13.45 1.48
CA GLY A 20 2.70 -13.86 2.87
C GLY A 20 4.03 -13.37 3.46
N LEU A 21 5.03 -13.03 2.63
CA LEU A 21 6.28 -12.42 3.12
C LEU A 21 6.03 -11.10 3.84
N LEU A 22 5.03 -10.31 3.39
CA LEU A 22 4.67 -9.07 4.06
C LEU A 22 4.06 -9.33 5.44
N LYS A 23 3.25 -10.38 5.59
CA LYS A 23 2.68 -10.80 6.87
C LYS A 23 3.75 -11.28 7.85
N THR A 24 4.77 -11.99 7.36
CA THR A 24 5.89 -12.44 8.19
C THR A 24 6.78 -11.28 8.61
N GLN A 25 7.07 -10.35 7.70
CA GLN A 25 7.94 -9.19 7.97
C GLN A 25 7.25 -8.12 8.82
N PHE A 26 5.94 -7.92 8.62
CA PHE A 26 5.16 -6.84 9.22
C PHE A 26 3.93 -7.39 9.91
N ALA A 27 3.74 -6.96 11.17
CA ALA A 27 2.56 -7.33 11.95
C ALA A 27 1.26 -6.77 11.35
N GLN A 28 1.34 -5.62 10.66
CA GLN A 28 0.20 -5.01 9.99
C GLN A 28 0.68 -4.15 8.81
N VAL A 29 -0.01 -4.29 7.68
CA VAL A 29 0.13 -3.41 6.51
C VAL A 29 -1.12 -2.54 6.42
N VAL A 30 -0.94 -1.24 6.28
CA VAL A 30 -2.03 -0.31 5.98
C VAL A 30 -1.83 0.28 4.60
N ILE A 31 -2.94 0.52 3.90
CA ILE A 31 -2.93 1.19 2.62
C ILE A 31 -3.86 2.41 2.64
N PRO A 32 -3.52 3.46 1.89
CA PRO A 32 -4.45 4.54 1.58
C PRO A 32 -5.69 4.06 0.79
N PRO A 33 -6.84 4.77 0.86
CA PRO A 33 -8.04 4.41 0.10
C PRO A 33 -7.86 4.39 -1.43
N ASP A 34 -7.05 5.30 -1.98
CA ASP A 34 -6.67 5.34 -3.40
C ASP A 34 -5.94 4.07 -3.83
N VAL A 35 -5.02 3.58 -2.99
CA VAL A 35 -4.32 2.32 -3.24
C VAL A 35 -5.30 1.14 -3.25
N TYR A 36 -6.31 1.12 -2.37
CA TYR A 36 -7.32 0.04 -2.38
C TYR A 36 -8.07 -0.04 -3.71
N LEU A 37 -8.41 1.12 -4.30
CA LEU A 37 -9.08 1.17 -5.61
C LEU A 37 -8.20 0.57 -6.73
N GLU A 38 -6.89 0.81 -6.69
CA GLU A 38 -5.92 0.26 -7.64
C GLU A 38 -5.78 -1.26 -7.54
N LEU A 39 -5.99 -1.85 -6.36
CA LEU A 39 -5.87 -3.30 -6.16
C LEU A 39 -6.97 -4.11 -6.88
N ARG A 40 -8.09 -3.47 -7.27
CA ARG A 40 -9.21 -4.11 -8.01
C ARG A 40 -9.66 -5.44 -7.38
N ILE A 41 -9.74 -5.48 -6.05
CA ILE A 41 -9.93 -6.68 -5.22
C ILE A 41 -11.22 -7.45 -5.55
N GLU A 42 -12.27 -6.73 -5.97
CA GLU A 42 -13.55 -7.33 -6.37
C GLU A 42 -13.52 -7.97 -7.77
N GLY A 43 -12.45 -7.74 -8.55
CA GLY A 43 -12.26 -8.32 -9.87
C GLY A 43 -11.61 -9.71 -9.84
N ASP A 44 -11.67 -10.39 -10.99
CA ASP A 44 -11.01 -11.68 -11.22
C ASP A 44 -9.67 -11.49 -11.94
N LEU A 45 -8.71 -10.87 -11.24
CA LEU A 45 -7.36 -10.63 -11.74
C LEU A 45 -6.35 -11.50 -10.97
N PRO A 46 -5.20 -11.84 -11.58
CA PRO A 46 -4.13 -12.53 -10.87
C PRO A 46 -3.77 -11.84 -9.54
N GLY A 47 -3.71 -12.63 -8.46
CA GLY A 47 -3.39 -12.14 -7.11
C GLY A 47 -4.57 -11.56 -6.32
N THR A 48 -5.72 -11.26 -6.92
CA THR A 48 -6.88 -10.73 -6.15
C THR A 48 -7.44 -11.71 -5.11
N PRO A 49 -7.42 -13.05 -5.29
CA PRO A 49 -7.82 -13.96 -4.22
C PRO A 49 -6.94 -13.83 -2.97
N ALA A 50 -5.61 -13.79 -3.14
CA ALA A 50 -4.67 -13.65 -2.03
C ALA A 50 -4.81 -12.28 -1.33
N LEU A 51 -5.08 -11.22 -2.08
CA LEU A 51 -5.36 -9.90 -1.51
C LEU A 51 -6.67 -9.93 -0.72
N ARG A 52 -7.76 -10.51 -1.24
CA ARG A 52 -9.03 -10.67 -0.50
C ARG A 52 -8.82 -11.39 0.83
N ASP A 53 -8.07 -12.48 0.81
CA ASP A 53 -7.74 -13.23 2.02
C ASP A 53 -6.97 -12.37 3.02
N ALA A 54 -6.00 -11.57 2.56
CA ALA A 54 -5.24 -10.68 3.42
C ALA A 54 -6.11 -9.61 4.13
N PHE A 55 -7.09 -9.05 3.44
CA PHE A 55 -8.07 -8.13 4.04
C PHE A 55 -9.03 -8.86 4.99
N ARG A 56 -9.51 -10.06 4.60
CA ARG A 56 -10.39 -10.88 5.42
C ARG A 56 -9.73 -11.33 6.72
N GLU A 57 -8.45 -11.66 6.68
CA GLU A 57 -7.63 -11.98 7.84
C GLU A 57 -7.23 -10.74 8.67
N GLY A 58 -7.43 -9.53 8.15
CA GLY A 58 -7.25 -8.27 8.86
C GLY A 58 -5.81 -7.80 9.04
N TRP A 59 -4.82 -8.51 8.49
CA TRP A 59 -3.42 -8.06 8.56
C TRP A 59 -3.09 -7.00 7.50
N VAL A 60 -3.93 -6.86 6.47
CA VAL A 60 -3.99 -5.69 5.59
C VAL A 60 -5.25 -4.89 5.90
N GLY A 61 -5.13 -3.57 6.08
CA GLY A 61 -6.24 -2.68 6.33
C GLY A 61 -6.12 -1.33 5.62
N MET A 62 -7.19 -0.54 5.63
CA MET A 62 -7.18 0.82 5.08
C MET A 62 -6.96 1.86 6.17
N ARG A 63 -6.13 2.87 5.88
CA ARG A 63 -6.00 4.09 6.70
C ARG A 63 -5.79 5.30 5.83
N GLU A 64 -6.42 6.42 6.21
CA GLU A 64 -6.21 7.69 5.54
C GLU A 64 -4.75 8.16 5.65
N ARG A 65 -4.26 8.77 4.57
CA ARG A 65 -3.00 9.49 4.59
C ARG A 65 -3.17 10.72 5.46
N ARG A 66 -2.47 10.77 6.60
CA ARG A 66 -2.27 12.06 7.28
C ARG A 66 -1.27 12.85 6.45
N GLU A 67 -1.76 13.77 5.62
CA GLU A 67 -0.89 14.72 4.95
C GLU A 67 -0.17 15.57 6.00
N LYS A 68 1.17 15.55 5.96
CA LYS A 68 1.94 16.73 6.35
C LYS A 68 2.38 17.42 5.08
N ILE A 69 1.59 18.37 4.61
CA ILE A 69 2.10 19.37 3.67
C ILE A 69 2.99 20.29 4.50
N SER A 70 4.28 19.96 4.61
CA SER A 70 5.28 20.88 5.18
C SER A 70 6.04 21.56 4.06
N GLY A 71 5.60 22.78 3.72
CA GLY A 71 6.43 23.88 3.26
C GLY A 71 7.10 23.73 1.90
N TRP A 72 6.59 24.46 0.91
CA TRP A 72 7.36 24.85 -0.27
C TRP A 72 8.68 25.51 0.17
N ILE A 73 9.81 24.81 0.02
CA ILE A 73 11.13 25.45 0.10
C ILE A 73 11.29 26.29 -1.16
N ARG A 74 11.03 27.61 -1.07
CA ARG A 74 11.50 28.56 -2.08
C ARG A 74 13.02 28.59 -2.02
N VAL A 75 13.68 27.83 -2.89
CA VAL A 75 15.08 28.09 -3.22
C VAL A 75 15.12 29.39 -4.01
N LYS A 76 15.36 30.52 -3.34
CA LYS A 76 15.71 31.77 -4.04
C LYS A 76 17.11 31.60 -4.61
N ILE A 77 17.21 31.22 -5.89
CA ILE A 77 18.44 31.39 -6.64
C ILE A 77 18.57 32.89 -6.91
N LYS A 78 19.42 33.58 -6.14
CA LYS A 78 19.96 34.88 -6.55
C LYS A 78 21.08 34.59 -7.54
N ILE A 79 20.77 34.74 -8.83
CA ILE A 79 21.79 34.98 -9.85
C ILE A 79 22.21 36.44 -9.69
N GLY A 80 23.48 36.63 -9.31
CA GLY A 80 24.15 37.92 -9.31
C GLY A 80 24.58 38.32 -10.72
#